data_AF-A0A4Y8UIH4-F1
#
_entry.id   AF-A0A4Y8UIH4-F1
#
_cell.length_a   1.000
_cell.length_b   1.000
_cell.length_c   1.000
_cell.angle_alpha   90.00
_cell.angle_beta   90.00
_cell.angle_gamma   90.00
#
_symmetry.space_group_name_H-M   'P 1'
#
loop_
_entity.id
_entity.type
_entity.pdbx_description
1 polymer ?
#
loop_
_entity_poly.entity_id
_entity_poly.type
_entity_poly.pdbx_seq_one_letter_code
_entity_poly.pdbx_strand_id
1 'polypeptide(L)'
;MSTVSELFNEALDRTRAVIPMVNITFELEKEGKLQPYSISPEDFTKSLNAKYSNAENFLNALVTHLDGNRHIVAAFASTPTAFTDAWNMKSEELSVADVLALTKSGGHFQFNQLKGTGSMLYRTNYQRGLVWSKGLGIVKGFRHRTGGIYKEDSLNEMGVFTYATPTDAAGMMEYRFTEQFSEAIGIPMIYIITQWFKYSTPHEEENNWLYMTAAAKVVGTESKPNAPIKLQLISKDEAIKHLDNMSEAIATKGVYKVRPPMPEYLRLGWSYDKIKGEKRRMLLKYARENRLGCPSKECGHVSFSSLKDKDIHVGHRISQHWNAENHGVADVHHPYNLYLSCGACNISLSSRYPTDLDKAINEMGTIGDWLMGGLLTNEVSGA
;
A
#
# COMPACT_ATOMS: atom_id res chain seq x y z
N MET A 1 9.51 15.98 10.29
CA MET A 1 8.33 15.77 9.41
C MET A 1 8.91 15.62 8.02
N SER A 2 8.74 14.44 7.39
CA SER A 2 9.53 14.08 6.22
C SER A 2 8.76 14.27 4.91
N THR A 3 9.44 14.72 3.86
CA THR A 3 8.97 14.72 2.47
C THR A 3 9.04 13.31 1.89
N VAL A 4 8.31 13.04 0.80
CA VAL A 4 8.39 11.73 0.11
C VAL A 4 9.81 11.43 -0.37
N SER A 5 10.58 12.45 -0.78
CA SER A 5 11.99 12.30 -1.14
C SER A 5 12.87 11.91 0.05
N GLU A 6 12.59 12.43 1.24
CA GLU A 6 13.30 12.01 2.46
C GLU A 6 12.93 10.57 2.84
N LEU A 7 11.67 10.18 2.73
CA LEU A 7 11.22 8.80 2.96
C LEU A 7 11.80 7.81 1.93
N PHE A 8 11.97 8.26 0.68
CA PHE A 8 12.68 7.50 -0.35
C PHE A 8 14.14 7.24 0.06
N ASN A 9 14.85 8.28 0.51
CA ASN A 9 16.25 8.14 0.94
C ASN A 9 16.36 7.26 2.19
N GLU A 10 15.44 7.42 3.14
CA GLU A 10 15.36 6.56 4.31
C GLU A 10 15.15 5.08 3.91
N ALA A 11 14.21 4.80 3.01
CA ALA A 11 14.00 3.46 2.49
C ALA A 11 15.23 2.90 1.77
N LEU A 12 15.94 3.75 1.02
CA LEU A 12 17.17 3.37 0.33
C LEU A 12 18.28 2.98 1.32
N ASP A 13 18.45 3.75 2.40
CA ASP A 13 19.44 3.46 3.44
C ASP A 13 19.09 2.19 4.22
N ARG A 14 17.81 2.00 4.56
CA ARG A 14 17.33 0.74 5.15
C ARG A 14 17.57 -0.45 4.23
N THR A 15 17.40 -0.28 2.92
CA THR A 15 17.67 -1.32 1.92
C THR A 15 19.15 -1.66 1.83
N ARG A 16 20.04 -0.65 1.90
CA ARG A 16 21.49 -0.87 1.97
C ARG A 16 21.89 -1.69 3.18
N ALA A 17 21.23 -1.49 4.32
CA ALA A 17 21.50 -2.24 5.54
C ALA A 17 21.17 -3.74 5.43
N VAL A 18 20.38 -4.15 4.44
CA VAL A 18 20.04 -5.56 4.16
C VAL A 18 21.12 -6.25 3.29
N ILE A 19 22.04 -5.50 2.68
CA ILE A 19 23.11 -6.07 1.85
C ILE A 19 24.04 -6.93 2.73
N PRO A 20 24.27 -8.21 2.38
CA PRO A 20 25.09 -9.12 3.17
C PRO A 20 26.55 -8.73 3.10
N MET A 21 27.32 -9.09 4.13
CA MET A 21 28.78 -8.91 4.13
C MET A 21 29.54 -10.02 3.38
N VAL A 22 28.84 -11.09 2.98
CA VAL A 22 29.41 -12.25 2.30
C VAL A 22 28.57 -12.60 1.08
N ASN A 23 29.17 -13.33 0.15
CA ASN A 23 28.46 -13.79 -1.04
C ASN A 23 27.27 -14.67 -0.65
N ILE A 24 26.14 -14.45 -1.34
CA ILE A 24 25.01 -15.38 -1.29
C ILE A 24 25.21 -16.41 -2.40
N THR A 25 25.17 -17.69 -2.05
CA THR A 25 25.26 -18.80 -2.99
C THR A 25 23.98 -19.61 -3.02
N PHE A 26 23.58 -20.03 -4.22
CA PHE A 26 22.44 -20.91 -4.46
C PHE A 26 22.59 -21.62 -5.80
N GLU A 27 21.82 -22.67 -6.03
CA GLU A 27 21.83 -23.40 -7.29
C GLU A 27 20.70 -22.91 -8.20
N LEU A 28 21.02 -22.75 -9.49
CA LEU A 28 20.04 -22.46 -10.52
C LEU A 28 20.01 -23.58 -11.55
N GLU A 29 18.82 -24.02 -11.90
CA GLU A 29 18.65 -24.93 -13.02
C GLU A 29 18.83 -24.16 -14.34
N LYS A 30 19.83 -24.56 -15.12
CA LYS A 30 20.10 -24.05 -16.46
C LYS A 30 20.30 -25.24 -17.38
N GLU A 31 19.46 -25.34 -18.42
CA GLU A 31 19.51 -26.44 -19.41
C GLU A 31 19.42 -27.83 -18.76
N GLY A 32 18.60 -27.98 -17.70
CA GLY A 32 18.39 -29.25 -17.00
C GLY A 32 19.52 -29.65 -16.06
N LYS A 33 20.47 -28.75 -15.76
CA LYS A 33 21.55 -28.96 -14.79
C LYS A 33 21.54 -27.88 -13.73
N LEU A 34 21.72 -28.29 -12.47
CA LEU A 34 21.94 -27.36 -11.36
C LEU A 34 23.36 -26.79 -11.46
N GLN A 35 23.46 -25.47 -11.55
CA GLN A 35 24.72 -24.74 -11.59
C GLN A 35 24.83 -23.85 -10.35
N PRO A 36 25.99 -23.82 -9.68
CA PRO A 36 26.21 -22.92 -8.57
C PRO A 36 26.22 -21.48 -9.08
N TYR A 37 25.48 -20.62 -8.41
CA TYR A 37 25.42 -19.19 -8.66
C TYR A 37 25.80 -18.44 -7.38
N SER A 38 26.51 -17.33 -7.53
CA SER A 38 27.00 -16.52 -6.42
C SER A 38 26.79 -15.05 -6.74
N ILE A 39 26.25 -14.29 -5.79
CA ILE A 39 26.08 -12.84 -5.89
C ILE A 39 26.90 -12.19 -4.79
N SER A 40 27.75 -11.23 -5.15
CA SER A 40 28.60 -10.52 -4.18
C SER A 40 27.88 -9.31 -3.54
N PRO A 41 28.36 -8.81 -2.39
CA PRO A 41 27.89 -7.55 -1.81
C PRO A 41 27.98 -6.35 -2.78
N GLU A 42 29.03 -6.32 -3.62
CA GLU A 42 29.22 -5.29 -4.65
C GLU A 42 28.15 -5.38 -5.74
N ASP A 43 27.73 -6.57 -6.14
CA ASP A 43 26.67 -6.76 -7.14
C ASP A 43 25.33 -6.18 -6.66
N PHE A 44 24.99 -6.42 -5.39
CA PHE A 44 23.81 -5.82 -4.76
C PHE A 44 23.91 -4.30 -4.71
N THR A 45 25.04 -3.77 -4.25
CA THR A 45 25.28 -2.32 -4.15
C THR A 45 25.18 -1.64 -5.50
N LYS A 46 25.81 -2.23 -6.53
CA LYS A 46 25.77 -1.74 -7.91
C LYS A 46 24.35 -1.74 -8.46
N SER A 47 23.61 -2.83 -8.24
CA SER A 47 22.23 -2.97 -8.72
C SER A 47 21.28 -1.96 -8.06
N LEU A 48 21.41 -1.77 -6.75
CA LEU A 48 20.62 -0.81 -5.99
C LEU A 48 20.89 0.63 -6.47
N ASN A 49 22.17 1.01 -6.58
CA ASN A 49 22.54 2.37 -7.02
C ASN A 49 22.17 2.63 -8.48
N ALA A 50 22.29 1.64 -9.37
CA ALA A 50 21.90 1.80 -10.77
C ALA A 50 20.42 2.18 -10.91
N LYS A 51 19.56 1.64 -10.05
CA LYS A 51 18.11 1.83 -10.11
C LYS A 51 17.60 3.02 -9.28
N TYR A 52 18.18 3.25 -8.10
CA TYR A 52 17.67 4.22 -7.11
C TYR A 52 18.62 5.39 -6.86
N SER A 53 19.48 5.72 -7.83
CA SER A 53 20.42 6.85 -7.73
C SER A 53 19.76 8.23 -7.68
N ASN A 54 18.52 8.36 -8.17
CA ASN A 54 17.81 9.63 -8.23
C ASN A 54 16.34 9.46 -7.83
N ALA A 55 15.96 10.07 -6.70
CA ALA A 55 14.62 10.03 -6.16
C ALA A 55 13.58 10.62 -7.12
N GLU A 56 13.86 11.76 -7.75
CA GLU A 56 12.93 12.42 -8.67
C GLU A 56 12.63 11.55 -9.88
N ASN A 57 13.66 10.94 -10.48
CA ASN A 57 13.49 10.02 -11.61
C ASN A 57 12.61 8.82 -11.23
N PHE A 58 12.88 8.23 -10.05
CA PHE A 58 12.07 7.11 -9.55
C PHE A 58 10.62 7.54 -9.30
N LEU A 59 10.40 8.65 -8.60
CA LEU A 59 9.06 9.12 -8.25
C LEU A 59 8.24 9.48 -9.51
N ASN A 60 8.86 10.09 -10.52
CA ASN A 60 8.23 10.37 -11.80
C ASN A 60 7.84 9.08 -12.55
N ALA A 61 8.74 8.09 -12.56
CA ALA A 61 8.43 6.77 -13.13
C ALA A 61 7.32 6.07 -12.35
N LEU A 62 7.31 6.21 -11.01
CA LEU A 62 6.33 5.61 -10.13
C LEU A 62 4.92 6.17 -10.37
N VAL A 63 4.74 7.47 -10.60
CA VAL A 63 3.42 8.05 -10.94
C VAL A 63 2.83 7.38 -12.20
N THR A 64 3.64 7.25 -13.26
CA THR A 64 3.21 6.60 -14.51
C THR A 64 2.88 5.12 -14.28
N HIS A 65 3.67 4.47 -13.43
CA HIS A 65 3.45 3.08 -13.04
C HIS A 65 2.12 2.88 -12.29
N LEU A 66 1.83 3.73 -11.30
CA LEU A 66 0.61 3.66 -10.50
C LEU A 66 -0.64 3.88 -11.35
N ASP A 67 -0.61 4.83 -12.27
CA ASP A 67 -1.70 5.08 -13.21
C ASP A 67 -1.96 3.88 -14.14
N GLY A 68 -0.88 3.29 -14.69
CA GLY A 68 -0.98 2.06 -15.47
C GLY A 68 -1.57 0.89 -14.70
N ASN A 69 -1.21 0.73 -13.42
CA ASN A 69 -1.79 -0.28 -12.55
C ASN A 69 -3.25 0.00 -12.22
N ARG A 70 -3.63 1.27 -12.00
CA ARG A 70 -5.02 1.70 -11.74
C ARG A 70 -5.95 1.21 -12.84
N HIS A 71 -5.59 1.41 -14.11
CA HIS A 71 -6.40 0.96 -15.24
C HIS A 71 -6.57 -0.57 -15.29
N ILE A 72 -5.53 -1.32 -14.93
CA ILE A 72 -5.58 -2.78 -14.95
C ILE A 72 -6.42 -3.31 -13.81
N VAL A 73 -6.24 -2.78 -12.61
CA VAL A 73 -7.08 -3.12 -11.45
C VAL A 73 -8.53 -2.77 -11.74
N ALA A 74 -8.79 -1.60 -12.31
CA ALA A 74 -10.13 -1.13 -12.65
C ALA A 74 -10.85 -2.07 -13.64
N ALA A 75 -10.13 -2.60 -14.63
CA ALA A 75 -10.74 -3.39 -15.70
C ALA A 75 -10.72 -4.90 -15.44
N PHE A 76 -9.66 -5.44 -14.82
CA PHE A 76 -9.35 -6.87 -14.88
C PHE A 76 -9.15 -7.54 -13.51
N ALA A 77 -9.09 -6.79 -12.40
CA ALA A 77 -8.89 -7.42 -11.09
C ALA A 77 -10.12 -8.24 -10.68
N SER A 78 -9.87 -9.52 -10.38
CA SER A 78 -10.81 -10.45 -9.78
C SER A 78 -10.93 -10.21 -8.27
N THR A 79 -11.98 -10.75 -7.66
CA THR A 79 -12.09 -10.76 -6.19
C THR A 79 -10.99 -11.64 -5.57
N PRO A 80 -10.55 -11.34 -4.34
CA PRO A 80 -9.63 -12.21 -3.60
C PRO A 80 -10.13 -13.65 -3.50
N THR A 81 -11.45 -13.82 -3.31
CA THR A 81 -12.11 -15.13 -3.24
C THR A 81 -11.95 -15.90 -4.54
N ALA A 82 -12.35 -15.33 -5.69
CA ALA A 82 -12.25 -16.01 -6.97
C ALA A 82 -10.81 -16.40 -7.32
N PHE A 83 -9.85 -15.51 -7.03
CA PHE A 83 -8.44 -15.79 -7.26
C PHE A 83 -7.94 -16.93 -6.36
N THR A 84 -8.30 -16.93 -5.09
CA THR A 84 -7.97 -17.98 -4.12
C THR A 84 -8.59 -19.32 -4.50
N ASP A 85 -9.85 -19.33 -4.92
CA ASP A 85 -10.55 -20.55 -5.37
C ASP A 85 -9.79 -21.17 -6.55
N ALA A 86 -9.49 -20.36 -7.55
CA ALA A 86 -8.78 -20.80 -8.75
C ALA A 86 -7.33 -21.24 -8.45
N TRP A 87 -6.66 -20.61 -7.49
CA TRP A 87 -5.36 -21.08 -6.98
C TRP A 87 -5.48 -22.48 -6.34
N ASN A 88 -6.49 -22.67 -5.51
CA ASN A 88 -6.71 -23.91 -4.75
C ASN A 88 -7.17 -25.08 -5.62
N MET A 89 -7.75 -24.81 -6.80
CA MET A 89 -8.06 -25.85 -7.78
C MET A 89 -6.82 -26.63 -8.24
N LYS A 90 -5.63 -26.00 -8.22
CA LYS A 90 -4.36 -26.59 -8.70
C LYS A 90 -4.43 -27.19 -10.11
N SER A 91 -5.38 -26.73 -10.93
CA SER A 91 -5.57 -27.21 -12.30
C SER A 91 -4.76 -26.38 -13.28
N GLU A 92 -4.11 -27.04 -14.26
CA GLU A 92 -3.46 -26.35 -15.37
C GLU A 92 -4.44 -25.99 -16.50
N GLU A 93 -5.61 -26.64 -16.53
CA GLU A 93 -6.63 -26.48 -17.58
C GLU A 93 -8.01 -26.23 -16.95
N LEU A 94 -8.77 -25.28 -17.50
CA LEU A 94 -10.13 -24.99 -17.06
C LEU A 94 -11.15 -25.56 -18.04
N SER A 95 -12.23 -26.14 -17.51
CA SER A 95 -13.44 -26.43 -18.27
C SER A 95 -14.36 -25.21 -18.33
N VAL A 96 -15.38 -25.25 -19.18
CA VAL A 96 -16.43 -24.22 -19.21
C VAL A 96 -17.13 -24.10 -17.85
N ALA A 97 -17.36 -25.23 -17.16
CA ALA A 97 -18.00 -25.24 -15.85
C ALA A 97 -17.15 -24.52 -14.79
N ASP A 98 -15.82 -24.71 -14.84
CA ASP A 98 -14.89 -24.03 -13.94
C ASP A 98 -14.88 -22.53 -14.16
N VAL A 99 -14.80 -22.09 -15.41
CA VAL A 99 -14.85 -20.65 -15.77
C VAL A 99 -16.15 -20.04 -15.26
N LEU A 100 -17.30 -20.70 -15.47
CA LEU A 100 -18.58 -20.23 -14.95
C LEU A 100 -18.63 -20.13 -13.43
N ALA A 101 -18.06 -21.11 -12.71
CA ALA A 101 -18.00 -21.09 -11.25
C ALA A 101 -17.13 -19.92 -10.74
N LEU A 102 -15.94 -19.74 -11.33
CA LEU A 102 -15.01 -18.68 -10.97
C LEU A 102 -15.55 -17.29 -11.31
N THR A 103 -16.21 -17.11 -12.46
CA THR A 103 -16.84 -15.83 -12.79
C THR A 103 -17.97 -15.49 -11.83
N LYS A 104 -18.74 -16.49 -11.35
CA LYS A 104 -19.79 -16.27 -10.33
C LYS A 104 -19.23 -15.78 -8.98
N SER A 105 -18.01 -16.19 -8.61
CA SER A 105 -17.34 -15.69 -7.40
C SER A 105 -16.61 -14.35 -7.63
N GLY A 106 -16.72 -13.76 -8.82
CA GLY A 106 -16.11 -12.48 -9.18
C GLY A 106 -14.75 -12.61 -9.88
N GLY A 107 -14.51 -13.74 -10.56
CA GLY A 107 -13.37 -13.98 -11.43
C GLY A 107 -13.48 -13.21 -12.75
N HIS A 108 -12.46 -12.43 -13.06
CA HIS A 108 -12.30 -11.75 -14.34
C HIS A 108 -11.17 -12.41 -15.13
N PHE A 109 -11.45 -12.72 -16.39
CA PHE A 109 -10.52 -13.40 -17.28
C PHE A 109 -10.16 -12.55 -18.49
N GLN A 110 -8.94 -12.74 -18.98
CA GLN A 110 -8.45 -12.18 -20.23
C GLN A 110 -7.74 -13.26 -21.04
N PHE A 111 -7.96 -13.32 -22.35
CA PHE A 111 -7.21 -14.21 -23.22
C PHE A 111 -5.73 -13.81 -23.29
N ASN A 112 -4.87 -14.78 -23.63
CA ASN A 112 -3.47 -14.49 -23.89
C ASN A 112 -3.28 -13.43 -24.99
N GLN A 113 -2.14 -12.75 -24.92
CA GLN A 113 -1.72 -11.76 -25.89
C GLN A 113 -0.50 -12.27 -26.65
N LEU A 114 -0.45 -11.97 -27.94
CA LEU A 114 0.59 -12.46 -28.83
C LEU A 114 1.93 -11.76 -28.61
N LYS A 115 3.02 -12.44 -28.96
CA LYS A 115 4.36 -11.86 -28.92
C LYS A 115 4.41 -10.56 -29.74
N GLY A 116 4.95 -9.50 -29.15
CA GLY A 116 5.01 -8.18 -29.79
C GLY A 116 3.75 -7.32 -29.58
N THR A 117 2.65 -7.89 -29.07
CA THR A 117 1.37 -7.19 -28.86
C THR A 117 0.96 -7.19 -27.38
N GLY A 118 0.26 -6.14 -26.94
CA GLY A 118 -0.30 -6.09 -25.58
C GLY A 118 0.72 -6.14 -24.43
N SER A 119 0.22 -6.38 -23.22
CA SER A 119 0.93 -6.51 -21.96
C SER A 119 1.67 -7.84 -21.80
N MET A 120 2.87 -7.76 -21.23
CA MET A 120 3.68 -8.93 -20.85
C MET A 120 3.03 -9.78 -19.74
N LEU A 121 2.07 -9.22 -19.00
CA LEU A 121 1.28 -9.95 -17.99
C LEU A 121 0.53 -11.14 -18.61
N TYR A 122 0.10 -11.04 -19.86
CA TYR A 122 -0.80 -11.98 -20.50
C TYR A 122 -0.12 -12.81 -21.61
N ARG A 123 1.19 -13.06 -21.51
CA ARG A 123 1.96 -13.83 -22.52
C ARG A 123 2.54 -15.13 -21.94
N THR A 124 2.54 -16.20 -22.73
CA THR A 124 2.76 -17.59 -22.28
C THR A 124 4.18 -18.17 -22.33
N ASN A 125 5.22 -17.41 -22.69
CA ASN A 125 6.55 -17.98 -22.98
C ASN A 125 7.69 -17.56 -22.04
N TYR A 126 7.42 -17.36 -20.75
CA TYR A 126 8.45 -16.91 -19.80
C TYR A 126 8.43 -17.74 -18.52
N GLN A 127 9.57 -18.40 -18.24
CA GLN A 127 9.78 -19.28 -17.08
C GLN A 127 9.91 -18.54 -15.74
N ARG A 128 9.89 -17.21 -15.72
CA ARG A 128 9.95 -16.40 -14.49
C ARG A 128 8.84 -15.36 -14.51
N GLY A 129 8.01 -15.41 -13.47
CA GLY A 129 6.74 -14.70 -13.44
C GLY A 129 6.83 -13.20 -13.19
N LEU A 130 7.98 -12.66 -12.80
CA LEU A 130 8.13 -11.22 -12.56
C LEU A 130 8.03 -10.42 -13.86
N VAL A 131 7.16 -9.39 -13.86
CA VAL A 131 6.85 -8.56 -15.02
C VAL A 131 7.18 -7.12 -14.71
N TRP A 132 7.94 -6.50 -15.60
CA TRP A 132 8.35 -5.10 -15.52
C TRP A 132 7.38 -4.18 -16.25
N SER A 133 7.25 -2.97 -15.74
CA SER A 133 6.59 -1.88 -16.45
C SER A 133 7.47 -1.41 -17.60
N LYS A 134 6.91 -1.43 -18.81
CA LYS A 134 7.65 -1.14 -20.05
C LYS A 134 8.27 0.25 -19.97
N GLY A 135 9.60 0.32 -20.06
CA GLY A 135 10.36 1.58 -20.08
C GLY A 135 10.51 2.29 -18.74
N LEU A 136 9.90 1.79 -17.65
CA LEU A 136 9.96 2.43 -16.33
C LEU A 136 10.93 1.73 -15.38
N GLY A 137 11.29 0.47 -15.65
CA GLY A 137 12.19 -0.29 -14.79
C GLY A 137 11.62 -0.60 -13.41
N ILE A 138 10.31 -0.50 -13.20
CA ILE A 138 9.59 -0.83 -11.95
C ILE A 138 8.79 -2.12 -12.17
N VAL A 139 8.84 -3.06 -11.23
CA VAL A 139 8.06 -4.30 -11.28
C VAL A 139 6.57 -3.98 -11.19
N LYS A 140 5.85 -4.45 -12.19
CA LYS A 140 4.39 -4.39 -12.33
C LYS A 140 3.68 -5.44 -11.50
N GLY A 141 4.31 -6.60 -11.39
CA GLY A 141 3.86 -7.69 -10.56
C GLY A 141 4.26 -9.02 -11.14
N PHE A 142 3.43 -10.02 -10.94
CA PHE A 142 3.84 -11.42 -10.99
C PHE A 142 2.88 -12.25 -11.81
N ARG A 143 3.40 -13.28 -12.46
CA ARG A 143 2.63 -14.27 -13.17
C ARG A 143 2.90 -15.63 -12.56
N HIS A 144 1.86 -16.30 -12.10
CA HIS A 144 1.94 -17.61 -11.51
C HIS A 144 1.42 -18.69 -12.47
N ARG A 145 2.18 -19.77 -12.63
CA ARG A 145 1.69 -20.97 -13.32
C ARG A 145 1.01 -21.86 -12.29
N THR A 146 -0.30 -22.04 -12.43
CA THR A 146 -1.04 -23.05 -11.68
C THR A 146 -0.46 -24.44 -11.97
N GLY A 147 -0.25 -25.28 -10.95
CA GLY A 147 0.26 -26.65 -11.14
C GLY A 147 1.68 -26.93 -10.61
N GLY A 148 2.37 -25.94 -10.02
CA GLY A 148 3.52 -26.20 -9.14
C GLY A 148 4.91 -26.04 -9.77
N ILE A 149 5.40 -24.80 -9.83
CA ILE A 149 6.79 -24.55 -10.26
C ILE A 149 7.68 -24.02 -9.12
N TYR A 150 7.13 -23.35 -8.11
CA TYR A 150 7.93 -22.75 -7.04
C TYR A 150 7.53 -23.32 -5.68
N LYS A 151 8.48 -23.99 -5.00
CA LYS A 151 8.28 -24.55 -3.65
C LYS A 151 7.99 -23.49 -2.58
N GLU A 152 8.38 -22.26 -2.86
CA GLU A 152 8.26 -21.10 -1.96
C GLU A 152 6.91 -20.40 -2.12
N ASP A 153 6.22 -20.62 -3.24
CA ASP A 153 4.92 -20.02 -3.48
C ASP A 153 3.87 -20.73 -2.61
N SER A 154 3.27 -19.96 -1.73
CA SER A 154 2.17 -20.41 -0.87
C SER A 154 1.11 -19.33 -0.84
N LEU A 155 -0.16 -19.71 -0.72
CA LEU A 155 -1.28 -18.81 -0.47
C LEU A 155 -2.01 -19.37 0.74
N ASN A 156 -2.13 -18.59 1.80
CA ASN A 156 -2.86 -19.00 3.00
C ASN A 156 -4.33 -18.55 2.95
N GLU A 157 -5.12 -19.01 3.92
CA GLU A 157 -6.56 -18.71 4.03
C GLU A 157 -6.86 -17.20 4.18
N MET A 158 -5.89 -16.41 4.62
CA MET A 158 -6.01 -14.95 4.77
C MET A 158 -5.64 -14.18 3.48
N GLY A 159 -5.41 -14.91 2.38
CA GLY A 159 -5.00 -14.34 1.11
C GLY A 159 -3.56 -13.83 1.10
N VAL A 160 -2.74 -14.17 2.10
CA VAL A 160 -1.32 -13.84 2.12
C VAL A 160 -0.58 -14.87 1.28
N PHE A 161 0.13 -14.39 0.27
CA PHE A 161 1.01 -15.21 -0.52
C PHE A 161 2.46 -14.80 -0.38
N THR A 162 3.30 -15.82 -0.47
CA THR A 162 4.75 -15.67 -0.57
C THR A 162 5.10 -15.88 -2.03
N TYR A 163 5.92 -15.01 -2.61
CA TYR A 163 6.33 -15.13 -4.01
C TYR A 163 7.84 -15.29 -4.13
N ALA A 164 8.25 -16.30 -4.89
CA ALA A 164 9.64 -16.69 -5.06
C ALA A 164 10.58 -15.51 -5.39
N THR A 165 11.78 -15.58 -4.82
CA THR A 165 12.77 -14.52 -4.96
C THR A 165 13.36 -14.49 -6.38
N PRO A 166 13.58 -13.30 -6.99
CA PRO A 166 14.34 -13.18 -8.21
C PRO A 166 15.74 -13.74 -8.02
N THR A 167 16.34 -14.29 -9.09
CA THR A 167 17.66 -14.92 -8.98
C THR A 167 18.81 -13.95 -9.25
N ASP A 168 18.50 -12.68 -9.47
CA ASP A 168 19.46 -11.63 -9.78
C ASP A 168 19.41 -10.54 -8.70
N ALA A 169 20.55 -9.87 -8.50
CA ALA A 169 20.72 -8.86 -7.47
C ALA A 169 19.73 -7.69 -7.62
N ALA A 170 19.38 -7.31 -8.84
CA ALA A 170 18.48 -6.19 -9.10
C ALA A 170 17.05 -6.50 -8.64
N GLY A 171 16.52 -7.67 -8.98
CA GLY A 171 15.21 -8.11 -8.52
C GLY A 171 15.15 -8.29 -7.00
N MET A 172 16.19 -8.88 -6.39
CA MET A 172 16.28 -9.01 -4.93
C MET A 172 16.26 -7.66 -4.22
N MET A 173 17.05 -6.69 -4.71
CA MET A 173 17.10 -5.34 -4.13
C MET A 173 15.81 -4.56 -4.36
N GLU A 174 15.07 -4.83 -5.44
CA GLU A 174 13.78 -4.21 -5.66
C GLU A 174 12.71 -4.67 -4.66
N TYR A 175 12.67 -5.96 -4.32
CA TYR A 175 11.76 -6.44 -3.28
C TYR A 175 12.03 -5.74 -1.97
N ARG A 176 13.30 -5.71 -1.55
CA ARG A 176 13.72 -5.06 -0.30
C ARG A 176 13.43 -3.56 -0.31
N PHE A 177 13.75 -2.86 -1.40
CA PHE A 177 13.43 -1.44 -1.52
C PHE A 177 11.93 -1.18 -1.43
N THR A 178 11.11 -1.99 -2.12
CA THR A 178 9.66 -1.79 -2.14
C THR A 178 9.03 -2.00 -0.76
N GLU A 179 9.50 -3.00 -0.01
CA GLU A 179 9.09 -3.24 1.37
C GLU A 179 9.46 -2.05 2.28
N GLN A 180 10.73 -1.63 2.24
CA GLN A 180 11.21 -0.51 3.04
C GLN A 180 10.52 0.80 2.70
N PHE A 181 10.26 1.05 1.42
CA PHE A 181 9.56 2.25 0.95
C PHE A 181 8.09 2.23 1.37
N SER A 182 7.42 1.09 1.26
CA SER A 182 6.03 0.90 1.72
C SER A 182 5.90 1.14 3.22
N GLU A 183 6.87 0.66 4.01
CA GLU A 183 6.91 0.87 5.46
C GLU A 183 7.19 2.33 5.81
N ALA A 184 8.21 2.95 5.19
CA ALA A 184 8.60 4.33 5.45
C ALA A 184 7.46 5.32 5.13
N ILE A 185 6.76 5.11 4.01
CA ILE A 185 5.65 5.96 3.61
C ILE A 185 4.32 5.57 4.28
N GLY A 186 4.22 4.38 4.87
CA GLY A 186 2.98 3.88 5.47
C GLY A 186 1.87 3.55 4.46
N ILE A 187 2.20 3.48 3.16
CA ILE A 187 1.28 3.08 2.09
C ILE A 187 1.87 1.84 1.41
N PRO A 188 1.17 0.70 1.42
CA PRO A 188 1.62 -0.49 0.73
C PRO A 188 1.75 -0.28 -0.78
N MET A 189 2.87 -0.75 -1.36
CA MET A 189 2.97 -0.89 -2.82
C MET A 189 2.00 -1.98 -3.31
N ILE A 190 1.39 -1.73 -4.47
CA ILE A 190 0.45 -2.66 -5.10
C ILE A 190 1.12 -3.36 -6.30
N TYR A 191 1.03 -4.68 -6.32
CA TYR A 191 1.43 -5.52 -7.44
C TYR A 191 0.21 -6.17 -8.12
N ILE A 192 0.30 -6.31 -9.43
CA ILE A 192 -0.66 -7.08 -10.23
C ILE A 192 -0.21 -8.53 -10.30
N ILE A 193 -1.06 -9.46 -9.86
CA ILE A 193 -0.79 -10.89 -9.99
C ILE A 193 -1.67 -11.44 -11.08
N THR A 194 -1.13 -12.29 -11.93
CA THR A 194 -1.94 -13.08 -12.85
C THR A 194 -1.65 -14.55 -12.68
N GLN A 195 -2.67 -15.38 -12.76
CA GLN A 195 -2.53 -16.82 -12.93
C GLN A 195 -3.11 -17.23 -14.28
N TRP A 196 -2.52 -18.21 -14.94
CA TRP A 196 -2.96 -18.62 -16.27
C TRP A 196 -3.31 -20.10 -16.35
N PHE A 197 -4.28 -20.38 -17.19
CA PHE A 197 -4.84 -21.70 -17.41
C PHE A 197 -4.97 -21.96 -18.90
N LYS A 198 -4.70 -23.20 -19.30
CA LYS A 198 -5.06 -23.66 -20.62
C LYS A 198 -6.59 -23.67 -20.73
N TYR A 199 -7.12 -23.19 -21.84
CA TYR A 199 -8.55 -23.14 -22.09
C TYR A 199 -8.80 -23.28 -23.59
N SER A 200 -9.34 -24.41 -24.01
CA SER A 200 -9.58 -24.67 -25.43
C SER A 200 -10.91 -24.07 -25.87
N THR A 201 -10.84 -23.09 -26.76
CA THR A 201 -11.98 -22.49 -27.44
C THR A 201 -12.04 -23.00 -28.87
N PRO A 202 -13.12 -23.70 -29.25
CA PRO A 202 -13.34 -24.04 -30.65
C PRO A 202 -13.35 -22.76 -31.49
N HIS A 203 -12.60 -22.76 -32.60
CA HIS A 203 -12.50 -21.65 -33.57
C HIS A 203 -11.58 -20.47 -33.19
N GLU A 204 -10.87 -20.53 -32.07
CA GLU A 204 -10.00 -19.45 -31.59
C GLU A 204 -8.59 -20.00 -31.29
N GLU A 205 -7.90 -20.46 -32.34
CA GLU A 205 -6.65 -21.24 -32.25
C GLU A 205 -5.52 -20.51 -31.51
N GLU A 206 -5.47 -19.19 -31.60
CA GLU A 206 -4.46 -18.35 -30.96
C GLU A 206 -4.79 -17.94 -29.51
N ASN A 207 -6.02 -18.21 -29.05
CA ASN A 207 -6.55 -17.79 -27.74
C ASN A 207 -6.79 -18.99 -26.81
N ASN A 208 -5.79 -19.88 -26.72
CA ASN A 208 -5.88 -21.13 -25.97
C ASN A 208 -5.50 -21.02 -24.49
N TRP A 209 -5.37 -19.80 -23.96
CA TRP A 209 -5.08 -19.56 -22.55
C TRP A 209 -5.93 -18.42 -21.97
N LEU A 210 -6.40 -18.62 -20.75
CA LEU A 210 -7.06 -17.61 -19.94
C LEU A 210 -6.17 -17.17 -18.79
N TYR A 211 -6.12 -15.87 -18.57
CA TYR A 211 -5.44 -15.22 -17.47
C TYR A 211 -6.47 -14.66 -16.51
N MET A 212 -6.38 -15.04 -15.24
CA MET A 212 -7.11 -14.39 -14.16
C MET A 212 -6.17 -13.42 -13.44
N THR A 213 -6.61 -12.19 -13.25
CA THR A 213 -5.81 -11.12 -12.62
C THR A 213 -6.33 -10.83 -11.21
N ALA A 214 -5.43 -10.53 -10.28
CA ALA A 214 -5.75 -9.99 -8.96
C ALA A 214 -4.80 -8.85 -8.60
N ALA A 215 -5.17 -8.09 -7.57
CA ALA A 215 -4.32 -7.07 -6.96
C ALA A 215 -3.84 -7.55 -5.59
N ALA A 216 -2.59 -7.24 -5.27
CA ALA A 216 -2.05 -7.51 -3.95
C ALA A 216 -1.17 -6.38 -3.44
N LYS A 217 -1.17 -6.21 -2.12
CA LYS A 217 -0.30 -5.27 -1.43
C LYS A 217 0.91 -5.95 -0.81
N VAL A 218 2.01 -5.23 -0.71
CA VAL A 218 3.19 -5.65 0.06
C VAL A 218 2.86 -5.68 1.55
N VAL A 219 3.27 -6.75 2.23
CA VAL A 219 3.07 -6.92 3.68
C VAL A 219 4.37 -7.33 4.37
N GLY A 220 4.82 -6.48 5.30
CA GLY A 220 6.03 -6.71 6.10
C GLY A 220 7.32 -6.33 5.38
N THR A 221 8.43 -6.59 6.07
CA THR A 221 9.79 -6.34 5.62
C THR A 221 10.64 -7.58 5.91
N GLU A 222 11.65 -7.83 5.07
CA GLU A 222 12.58 -8.94 5.26
C GLU A 222 14.02 -8.45 5.38
N SER A 223 14.82 -9.15 6.20
CA SER A 223 16.19 -8.77 6.54
C SER A 223 17.26 -9.43 5.67
N LYS A 224 16.85 -10.24 4.69
CA LYS A 224 17.76 -10.95 3.76
C LYS A 224 17.41 -10.63 2.31
N PRO A 225 18.37 -10.34 1.42
CA PRO A 225 18.08 -10.06 0.01
C PRO A 225 17.37 -11.21 -0.71
N ASN A 226 17.76 -12.44 -0.39
CA ASN A 226 17.28 -13.63 -1.07
C ASN A 226 15.97 -14.19 -0.46
N ALA A 227 15.39 -13.51 0.54
CA ALA A 227 14.12 -13.93 1.11
C ALA A 227 12.96 -13.59 0.16
N PRO A 228 11.94 -14.47 0.04
CA PRO A 228 10.74 -14.19 -0.74
C PRO A 228 10.05 -12.89 -0.33
N ILE A 229 9.24 -12.31 -1.22
CA ILE A 229 8.37 -11.19 -0.87
C ILE A 229 7.04 -11.72 -0.35
N LYS A 230 6.51 -11.07 0.69
CA LYS A 230 5.19 -11.36 1.24
C LYS A 230 4.19 -10.33 0.77
N LEU A 231 3.08 -10.83 0.26
CA LEU A 231 2.07 -10.05 -0.42
C LEU A 231 0.69 -10.51 0.06
N GLN A 232 -0.32 -9.65 0.04
CA GLN A 232 -1.69 -9.99 0.45
C GLN A 232 -2.66 -9.63 -0.66
N LEU A 233 -3.49 -10.58 -1.09
CA LEU A 233 -4.62 -10.35 -1.99
C LEU A 233 -5.58 -9.34 -1.36
N ILE A 234 -5.98 -8.34 -2.13
CA ILE A 234 -6.88 -7.28 -1.68
C ILE A 234 -8.00 -7.06 -2.70
N SER A 235 -9.08 -6.45 -2.21
CA SER A 235 -10.18 -6.08 -3.09
C SER A 235 -9.76 -5.01 -4.10
N LYS A 236 -10.52 -4.91 -5.19
CA LYS A 236 -10.36 -3.85 -6.20
C LYS A 236 -10.41 -2.46 -5.57
N ASP A 237 -11.37 -2.20 -4.70
CA ASP A 237 -11.57 -0.88 -4.08
C ASP A 237 -10.41 -0.53 -3.15
N GLU A 238 -9.92 -1.51 -2.38
CA GLU A 238 -8.74 -1.33 -1.53
C GLU A 238 -7.48 -1.06 -2.36
N ALA A 239 -7.29 -1.79 -3.47
CA ALA A 239 -6.17 -1.58 -4.37
C ALA A 239 -6.19 -0.18 -5.01
N ILE A 240 -7.34 0.26 -5.52
CA ILE A 240 -7.50 1.62 -6.06
C ILE A 240 -7.21 2.66 -4.97
N LYS A 241 -7.76 2.50 -3.77
CA LYS A 241 -7.47 3.40 -2.64
C LYS A 241 -5.97 3.52 -2.34
N HIS A 242 -5.23 2.41 -2.35
CA HIS A 242 -3.79 2.45 -2.11
C HIS A 242 -3.01 3.11 -3.27
N LEU A 243 -3.38 2.84 -4.52
CA LEU A 243 -2.79 3.48 -5.70
C LEU A 243 -3.03 5.00 -5.69
N ASP A 244 -4.24 5.42 -5.31
CA ASP A 244 -4.65 6.82 -5.21
C ASP A 244 -3.87 7.53 -4.11
N ASN A 245 -3.84 6.95 -2.90
CA ASN A 245 -3.08 7.50 -1.78
C ASN A 245 -1.59 7.66 -2.13
N MET A 246 -0.98 6.65 -2.76
CA MET A 246 0.43 6.71 -3.18
C MET A 246 0.65 7.79 -4.25
N SER A 247 -0.26 7.91 -5.21
CA SER A 247 -0.17 8.93 -6.26
C SER A 247 -0.28 10.34 -5.68
N GLU A 248 -1.23 10.54 -4.76
CA GLU A 248 -1.40 11.81 -4.02
C GLU A 248 -0.19 12.12 -3.13
N ALA A 249 0.41 11.10 -2.52
CA ALA A 249 1.64 11.24 -1.74
C ALA A 249 2.74 11.88 -2.57
N ILE A 250 2.99 11.30 -3.75
CA ILE A 250 4.06 11.73 -4.65
C ILE A 250 3.74 13.11 -5.24
N ALA A 251 2.48 13.37 -5.59
CA ALA A 251 2.05 14.66 -6.12
C ALA A 251 2.17 15.79 -5.09
N THR A 252 2.02 15.46 -3.80
CA THR A 252 2.17 16.41 -2.70
C THR A 252 3.65 16.73 -2.51
N LYS A 253 4.15 17.76 -3.20
CA LYS A 253 5.54 18.27 -3.08
C LYS A 253 5.93 18.80 -1.68
N GLY A 254 5.05 18.68 -0.69
CA GLY A 254 5.26 19.13 0.69
C GLY A 254 5.55 17.96 1.65
N VAL A 255 5.41 18.23 2.94
CA VAL A 255 5.45 17.18 3.97
C VAL A 255 4.21 16.30 3.82
N TYR A 256 4.43 15.01 3.58
CA TYR A 256 3.36 14.04 3.48
C TYR A 256 3.29 13.23 4.78
N LYS A 257 2.17 13.34 5.51
CA LYS A 257 1.93 12.60 6.76
C LYS A 257 0.87 11.53 6.50
N VAL A 258 1.29 10.32 6.16
CA VAL A 258 0.41 9.15 6.26
C VAL A 258 0.34 8.78 7.72
N ARG A 259 -0.85 8.89 8.28
CA ARG A 259 -1.07 8.45 9.64
C ARG A 259 -1.22 6.92 9.62
N PRO A 260 -0.49 6.17 10.46
CA PRO A 260 -0.53 4.71 10.44
C PRO A 260 -1.95 4.19 10.68
N PRO A 261 -2.31 2.98 10.22
CA PRO A 261 -3.62 2.42 10.52
C PRO A 261 -3.85 2.36 12.04
N MET A 262 -4.95 2.97 12.49
CA MET A 262 -5.28 3.04 13.91
C MET A 262 -5.90 1.72 14.38
N PRO A 263 -5.42 1.13 15.49
CA PRO A 263 -6.07 -0.03 16.10
C PRO A 263 -7.56 0.20 16.33
N GLU A 264 -8.37 -0.80 16.05
CA GLU A 264 -9.83 -0.64 16.03
C GLU A 264 -10.41 -0.18 17.39
N TYR A 265 -9.82 -0.63 18.50
CA TYR A 265 -10.24 -0.19 19.84
C TYR A 265 -10.02 1.32 20.06
N LEU A 266 -8.95 1.89 19.51
CA LEU A 266 -8.71 3.34 19.55
C LEU A 266 -9.65 4.07 18.61
N ARG A 267 -9.80 3.57 17.37
CA ARG A 267 -10.69 4.15 16.36
C ARG A 267 -12.12 4.26 16.87
N LEU A 268 -12.69 3.18 17.37
CA LEU A 268 -14.05 3.13 17.88
C LEU A 268 -14.18 3.85 19.21
N GLY A 269 -13.20 3.66 20.10
CA GLY A 269 -13.19 4.22 21.45
C GLY A 269 -13.08 5.75 21.47
N TRP A 270 -12.43 6.35 20.48
CA TRP A 270 -12.19 7.79 20.39
C TRP A 270 -12.87 8.47 19.21
N SER A 271 -13.85 7.81 18.59
CA SER A 271 -14.72 8.43 17.60
C SER A 271 -15.42 9.66 18.18
N TYR A 272 -15.80 10.61 17.32
CA TYR A 272 -16.36 11.91 17.71
C TYR A 272 -17.42 11.81 18.82
N ASP A 273 -18.39 10.90 18.65
CA ASP A 273 -19.51 10.73 19.58
C ASP A 273 -19.11 10.19 20.97
N LYS A 274 -17.92 9.58 21.05
CA LYS A 274 -17.36 9.00 22.27
C LYS A 274 -16.45 9.97 23.03
N ILE A 275 -16.08 11.11 22.46
CA ILE A 275 -15.27 12.13 23.13
C ILE A 275 -16.16 12.98 24.05
N LYS A 276 -16.54 12.40 25.18
CA LYS A 276 -17.39 13.01 26.22
C LYS A 276 -16.81 12.71 27.60
N GLY A 277 -17.25 13.47 28.61
CA GLY A 277 -16.87 13.24 30.01
C GLY A 277 -15.35 13.22 30.23
N GLU A 278 -14.84 12.10 30.72
CA GLU A 278 -13.43 11.91 31.07
C GLU A 278 -12.48 12.07 29.87
N LYS A 279 -12.78 11.45 28.72
CA LYS A 279 -11.95 11.57 27.51
C LYS A 279 -11.79 13.01 27.05
N ARG A 280 -12.88 13.78 27.11
CA ARG A 280 -12.85 15.21 26.79
C ARG A 280 -11.99 15.97 27.81
N ARG A 281 -12.07 15.64 29.09
CA ARG A 281 -11.25 16.27 30.13
C ARG A 281 -9.76 15.96 29.94
N MET A 282 -9.41 14.71 29.63
CA MET A 282 -8.04 14.30 29.31
C MET A 282 -7.50 15.07 28.11
N LEU A 283 -8.31 15.18 27.06
CA LEU A 283 -7.96 15.90 25.84
C LEU A 283 -7.64 17.38 26.10
N LEU A 284 -8.50 18.06 26.87
CA LEU A 284 -8.29 19.48 27.22
C LEU A 284 -7.10 19.67 28.16
N LYS A 285 -6.90 18.74 29.10
CA LYS A 285 -5.73 18.74 29.99
C LYS A 285 -4.45 18.64 29.19
N TYR A 286 -4.34 17.63 28.32
CA TYR A 286 -3.19 17.44 27.42
C TYR A 286 -2.91 18.69 26.59
N ALA A 287 -3.95 19.28 25.98
CA ALA A 287 -3.81 20.45 25.13
C ALA A 287 -3.24 21.67 25.90
N ARG A 288 -3.66 21.86 27.15
CA ARG A 288 -3.16 22.95 28.00
C ARG A 288 -1.74 22.71 28.51
N GLU A 289 -1.45 21.49 28.95
CA GLU A 289 -0.12 21.10 29.44
C GLU A 289 0.94 21.25 28.34
N ASN A 290 0.56 20.97 27.09
CA ASN A 290 1.42 21.10 25.92
C ASN A 290 1.33 22.47 25.23
N ARG A 291 0.67 23.45 25.85
CA ARG A 291 0.53 24.83 25.36
C ARG A 291 0.00 24.93 23.93
N LEU A 292 -0.89 24.02 23.55
CA LEU A 292 -1.51 24.03 22.23
C LEU A 292 -2.47 25.23 22.08
N GLY A 293 -2.69 25.64 20.84
CA GLY A 293 -3.61 26.72 20.47
C GLY A 293 -4.51 26.31 19.32
N CYS A 294 -5.48 27.16 19.01
CA CYS A 294 -6.36 26.95 17.87
C CYS A 294 -5.54 26.99 16.56
N PRO A 295 -5.71 26.03 15.63
CA PRO A 295 -4.94 26.00 14.40
C PRO A 295 -5.31 27.12 13.42
N SER A 296 -6.47 27.77 13.58
CA SER A 296 -6.93 28.81 12.67
C SER A 296 -6.24 30.16 12.93
N LYS A 297 -5.77 30.77 11.83
CA LYS A 297 -5.21 32.14 11.83
C LYS A 297 -6.26 33.21 12.12
N GLU A 298 -7.55 32.92 11.88
CA GLU A 298 -8.65 33.90 12.07
C GLU A 298 -8.76 34.38 13.52
N CYS A 299 -8.45 33.50 14.49
CA CYS A 299 -8.42 33.84 15.91
C CYS A 299 -7.01 34.20 16.42
N GLY A 300 -6.03 34.37 15.54
CA GLY A 300 -4.64 34.63 15.91
C GLY A 300 -3.99 33.50 16.70
N HIS A 301 -4.36 32.25 16.44
CA HIS A 301 -3.86 31.06 17.15
C HIS A 301 -4.05 31.11 18.68
N VAL A 302 -5.23 31.56 19.13
CA VAL A 302 -5.55 31.67 20.56
C VAL A 302 -5.16 30.40 21.34
N SER A 303 -4.45 30.57 22.45
CA SER A 303 -4.01 29.46 23.29
C SER A 303 -5.21 28.78 23.99
N PHE A 304 -5.21 27.46 24.07
CA PHE A 304 -6.25 26.74 24.82
C PHE A 304 -6.15 26.95 26.34
N SER A 305 -5.00 27.40 26.84
CA SER A 305 -4.83 27.75 28.25
C SER A 305 -5.54 29.06 28.63
N SER A 306 -5.85 29.93 27.67
CA SER A 306 -6.60 31.17 27.91
C SER A 306 -8.11 31.04 27.70
N LEU A 307 -8.59 29.88 27.23
CA LEU A 307 -10.00 29.61 26.97
C LEU A 307 -10.64 28.75 28.07
N LYS A 308 -11.94 28.98 28.31
CA LYS A 308 -12.73 28.08 29.17
C LYS A 308 -13.01 26.77 28.44
N ASP A 309 -13.20 25.69 29.18
CA ASP A 309 -13.44 24.35 28.60
C ASP A 309 -14.58 24.33 27.58
N LYS A 310 -15.64 25.12 27.81
CA LYS A 310 -16.80 25.19 26.92
C LYS A 310 -16.53 25.90 25.60
N ASP A 311 -15.47 26.71 25.52
CA ASP A 311 -15.11 27.51 24.34
C ASP A 311 -14.08 26.77 23.45
N ILE A 312 -13.71 25.54 23.83
CA ILE A 312 -12.84 24.63 23.08
C ILE A 312 -13.68 23.48 22.55
N HIS A 313 -13.63 23.27 21.23
CA HIS A 313 -14.47 22.32 20.52
C HIS A 313 -13.64 21.27 19.78
N VAL A 314 -14.26 20.13 19.51
CA VAL A 314 -13.71 19.12 18.61
C VAL A 314 -14.25 19.42 17.21
N GLY A 315 -13.37 19.87 16.33
CA GLY A 315 -13.64 20.13 14.93
C GLY A 315 -13.38 18.89 14.06
N HIS A 316 -13.95 18.90 12.85
CA HIS A 316 -13.69 17.91 11.82
C HIS A 316 -12.84 18.55 10.71
N ARG A 317 -11.72 17.91 10.35
CA ARG A 317 -10.83 18.37 9.27
C ARG A 317 -11.54 18.27 7.92
N ILE A 318 -12.10 17.10 7.62
CA ILE A 318 -13.08 16.88 6.55
C ILE A 318 -14.46 17.05 7.18
N SER A 319 -15.16 18.14 6.84
CA SER A 319 -16.48 18.41 7.41
C SER A 319 -17.49 17.33 7.02
N GLN A 320 -18.46 17.06 7.91
CA GLN A 320 -19.53 16.08 7.65
C GLN A 320 -20.34 16.43 6.40
N HIS A 321 -20.60 17.73 6.19
CA HIS A 321 -21.35 18.21 5.05
C HIS A 321 -20.61 17.94 3.72
N TRP A 322 -19.32 18.32 3.64
CA TRP A 322 -18.50 18.03 2.45
C TRP A 322 -18.40 16.52 2.19
N ASN A 323 -18.21 15.71 3.23
CA ASN A 323 -18.12 14.26 3.08
C ASN A 323 -19.44 13.66 2.57
N ALA A 324 -20.59 14.16 3.03
CA ALA A 324 -21.89 13.73 2.54
C ALA A 324 -22.12 14.09 1.05
N GLU A 325 -21.71 15.29 0.64
CA GLU A 325 -21.77 15.71 -0.77
C GLU A 325 -20.84 14.90 -1.68
N ASN A 326 -19.80 14.30 -1.12
CA ASN A 326 -18.82 13.49 -1.85
C ASN A 326 -18.99 11.98 -1.58
N HIS A 327 -20.21 11.50 -1.31
CA HIS A 327 -20.50 10.07 -1.16
C HIS A 327 -19.76 9.35 -0.01
N GLY A 328 -19.33 10.06 1.02
CA GLY A 328 -18.77 9.44 2.23
C GLY A 328 -17.34 8.92 2.06
N VAL A 329 -16.50 9.60 1.25
CA VAL A 329 -15.11 9.19 0.95
C VAL A 329 -14.27 8.87 2.20
N ALA A 330 -14.57 9.52 3.34
CA ALA A 330 -13.85 9.32 4.60
C ALA A 330 -14.79 8.95 5.76
N ASP A 331 -14.26 8.18 6.72
CA ASP A 331 -14.85 8.05 8.06
C ASP A 331 -14.69 9.40 8.78
N VAL A 332 -15.73 10.24 8.71
CA VAL A 332 -15.72 11.59 9.28
C VAL A 332 -15.50 11.60 10.79
N HIS A 333 -15.90 10.55 11.49
CA HIS A 333 -15.76 10.49 12.95
C HIS A 333 -14.45 9.83 13.38
N HIS A 334 -13.60 9.45 12.44
CA HIS A 334 -12.30 8.86 12.71
C HIS A 334 -11.41 9.84 13.51
N PRO A 335 -10.67 9.40 14.55
CA PRO A 335 -9.86 10.30 15.39
C PRO A 335 -8.81 11.13 14.61
N TYR A 336 -8.32 10.62 13.48
CA TYR A 336 -7.45 11.38 12.55
C TYR A 336 -8.13 12.50 11.78
N ASN A 337 -9.47 12.52 11.75
CA ASN A 337 -10.24 13.62 11.21
C ASN A 337 -10.60 14.66 12.28
N LEU A 338 -10.26 14.41 13.55
CA LEU A 338 -10.68 15.24 14.67
C LEU A 338 -9.51 16.06 15.23
N TYR A 339 -9.77 17.31 15.57
CA TYR A 339 -8.78 18.21 16.17
C TYR A 339 -9.47 19.23 17.09
N LEU A 340 -8.70 19.98 17.88
CA LEU A 340 -9.24 21.01 18.75
C LEU A 340 -9.28 22.39 18.08
N SER A 341 -10.36 23.13 18.30
CA SER A 341 -10.58 24.49 17.79
C SER A 341 -11.23 25.37 18.85
N CYS A 342 -11.14 26.70 18.71
CA CYS A 342 -11.96 27.62 19.51
C CYS A 342 -13.37 27.74 18.93
N GLY A 343 -14.34 28.17 19.74
CA GLY A 343 -15.75 28.30 19.30
C GLY A 343 -15.94 29.15 18.05
N ALA A 344 -15.21 30.26 17.94
CA ALA A 344 -15.29 31.16 16.77
C ALA A 344 -14.85 30.46 15.47
N CYS A 345 -13.73 29.72 15.50
CA CYS A 345 -13.19 29.04 14.31
C CYS A 345 -13.83 27.67 14.06
N ASN A 346 -14.51 27.09 15.05
CA ASN A 346 -15.24 25.84 14.84
C ASN A 346 -16.48 26.04 13.95
N ILE A 347 -17.05 27.25 13.98
CA ILE A 347 -18.26 27.60 13.21
C ILE A 347 -17.89 27.98 11.76
N SER A 348 -16.68 28.49 11.50
CA SER A 348 -16.27 28.97 10.17
C SER A 348 -15.94 27.87 9.15
N LEU A 349 -15.79 26.62 9.58
CA LEU A 349 -15.42 25.49 8.70
C LEU A 349 -16.64 24.83 8.09
N SER A 350 -17.29 25.54 7.18
CA SER A 350 -18.41 25.02 6.39
C SER A 350 -17.99 24.72 4.95
N SER A 351 -18.31 23.51 4.48
CA SER A 351 -18.40 23.07 3.08
C SER A 351 -17.14 22.96 2.21
N ARG A 352 -15.94 23.35 2.65
CA ARG A 352 -14.74 23.28 1.79
C ARG A 352 -13.65 22.37 2.38
N TYR A 353 -13.14 21.48 1.55
CA TYR A 353 -11.98 20.62 1.82
C TYR A 353 -11.23 20.38 0.50
N PRO A 354 -9.88 20.41 0.48
CA PRO A 354 -8.95 20.81 1.55
C PRO A 354 -8.99 22.31 1.89
N THR A 355 -8.42 22.71 3.04
CA THR A 355 -8.32 24.13 3.46
C THR A 355 -6.91 24.48 3.91
N ASP A 356 -6.57 25.77 3.94
CA ASP A 356 -5.28 26.26 4.48
C ASP A 356 -5.05 25.86 5.94
N LEU A 357 -6.10 25.47 6.65
CA LEU A 357 -6.06 24.93 8.01
C LEU A 357 -5.38 23.55 8.09
N ASP A 358 -5.42 22.77 7.00
CA ASP A 358 -4.88 21.40 6.96
C ASP A 358 -3.39 21.37 7.31
N LYS A 359 -2.63 22.37 6.86
CA LYS A 359 -1.21 22.48 7.18
C LYS A 359 -0.98 22.70 8.69
N ALA A 360 -1.73 23.63 9.29
CA ALA A 360 -1.65 23.92 10.72
C ALA A 360 -2.09 22.73 11.59
N ILE A 361 -3.15 22.01 11.18
CA ILE A 361 -3.60 20.78 11.84
C ILE A 361 -2.53 19.68 11.74
N ASN A 362 -1.85 19.55 10.60
CA ASN A 362 -0.78 18.56 10.45
C ASN A 362 0.44 18.86 11.34
N GLU A 363 0.72 20.14 11.57
CA GLU A 363 1.78 20.60 12.48
C GLU A 363 1.42 20.41 13.96
N MET A 364 0.18 20.76 14.37
CA MET A 364 -0.28 20.64 15.76
C MET A 364 -0.72 19.22 16.16
N GLY A 365 -1.08 18.40 15.18
CA GLY A 365 -1.61 17.07 15.36
C GLY A 365 -3.13 17.03 15.50
N THR A 366 -3.68 15.87 15.14
CA THR A 366 -5.07 15.47 15.35
C THR A 366 -5.19 14.69 16.66
N ILE A 367 -6.41 14.47 17.13
CA ILE A 367 -6.66 13.62 18.30
C ILE A 367 -6.09 12.21 18.07
N GLY A 368 -6.23 11.68 16.85
CA GLY A 368 -5.65 10.40 16.49
C GLY A 368 -4.11 10.38 16.53
N ASP A 369 -3.45 11.49 16.19
CA ASP A 369 -1.99 11.60 16.31
C ASP A 369 -1.56 11.51 17.78
N TRP A 370 -2.29 12.16 18.67
CA TRP A 370 -2.00 12.13 20.11
C TRP A 370 -2.27 10.77 20.74
N LEU A 371 -3.31 10.05 20.28
CA LEU A 371 -3.59 8.68 20.70
C LEU A 371 -2.49 7.70 20.30
N MET A 372 -2.06 7.77 19.04
CA MET A 372 -1.02 6.87 18.53
C MET A 372 0.36 7.16 19.13
N GLY A 373 0.59 8.39 19.60
CA GLY A 373 1.76 8.73 20.40
C GLY A 373 1.69 8.27 21.87
N GLY A 374 0.63 7.61 22.30
CA GLY A 374 0.42 7.22 23.71
C GLY A 374 0.16 8.39 24.66
N LEU A 375 -0.17 9.57 24.13
CA LEU A 375 -0.22 10.83 24.88
C LEU A 375 -1.56 11.08 25.58
N LEU A 376 -2.58 10.27 25.25
CA LEU A 376 -3.95 10.37 25.78
C LEU A 376 -4.39 9.09 26.51
N THR A 377 -3.45 8.25 26.92
CA THR A 377 -3.72 7.00 27.65
C THR A 377 -3.05 7.04 29.01
N ASN A 378 -3.84 7.12 30.09
CA ASN A 378 -3.36 6.88 31.46
C ASN A 378 -4.01 5.58 31.99
N GLU A 379 -3.27 4.47 31.93
CA GLU A 379 -3.38 3.16 32.66
C GLU A 379 -4.72 2.39 32.66
N VAL A 380 -4.78 1.05 32.71
CA VAL A 380 -4.32 0.07 33.74
C VAL A 380 -3.94 -1.25 33.00
N SER A 381 -2.88 -2.01 33.31
CA SER A 381 -2.63 -2.65 34.60
C SER A 381 -1.15 -3.07 34.82
N GLY A 382 -0.61 -2.67 35.97
CA GLY A 382 -0.08 -3.68 36.88
C GLY A 382 -1.26 -4.24 37.67
N ALA A 383 -1.45 -5.55 37.55
CA ALA A 383 -2.18 -6.44 38.45
C ALA A 383 -1.73 -7.86 38.11
#